data_AF-A0A1H1CBX0-F1
#
_entry.id   AF-A0A1H1CBX0-F1
#
_cell.length_a   1.000
_cell.length_b   1.000
_cell.length_c   1.000
_cell.angle_alpha   90.00
_cell.angle_beta   90.00
_cell.angle_gamma   90.00
#
_symmetry.space_group_name_H-M   'P 1'
#
loop_
_entity.id
_entity.type
_entity.pdbx_description
1 polymer ?
#
loop_
_entity_poly.entity_id
_entity_poly.type
_entity_poly.pdbx_seq_one_letter_code
_entity_poly.pdbx_strand_id
1 'polypeptide(L)' 'MATRKPGPWQRPAPTRRGGGLTLTPAQVEEARARAEAAGRRYPNLVDNMYVAAKARRKNEAKKPATDETE' A
#
# COMPACT_ATOMS: atom_id res chain seq x y z
N MET A 1 -5.76 -42.81 9.88
CA MET A 1 -4.92 -42.54 8.69
C MET A 1 -4.70 -41.05 8.59
N ALA A 2 -3.45 -40.58 8.51
CA ALA A 2 -3.14 -39.15 8.42
C ALA A 2 -3.50 -38.62 7.01
N THR A 3 -4.40 -37.66 6.94
CA THR A 3 -4.76 -36.97 5.70
C THR A 3 -3.62 -36.04 5.27
N ARG A 4 -3.10 -36.25 4.07
CA ARG A 4 -2.04 -35.38 3.52
C ARG A 4 -2.64 -34.02 3.14
N LYS A 5 -1.93 -32.94 3.44
CA LYS A 5 -2.32 -31.60 2.98
C LYS A 5 -2.30 -31.56 1.44
N PRO A 6 -3.30 -30.93 0.81
CA PRO A 6 -3.35 -30.80 -0.65
C PRO A 6 -2.15 -30.01 -1.17
N GLY A 7 -1.66 -30.42 -2.33
CA GLY A 7 -0.55 -29.78 -3.03
C GLY A 7 -0.88 -28.37 -3.50
N PRO A 8 0.13 -27.55 -3.80
CA PRO A 8 -0.05 -26.13 -4.10
C PRO A 8 -1.01 -25.84 -5.27
N TRP A 9 -1.06 -26.71 -6.28
CA TRP A 9 -1.95 -26.59 -7.46
C TRP A 9 -3.41 -26.97 -7.19
N GLN A 10 -3.70 -27.65 -6.08
CA GLN A 10 -5.07 -27.98 -5.65
C GLN A 10 -5.66 -26.90 -4.74
N ARG A 11 -4.88 -25.89 -4.37
CA ARG A 11 -5.33 -24.78 -3.52
C ARG A 11 -6.08 -23.76 -4.37
N PRO A 12 -7.19 -23.19 -3.89
CA PRO A 12 -7.85 -22.09 -4.59
C PRO A 12 -6.92 -20.89 -4.68
N ALA A 13 -7.09 -20.08 -5.72
CA ALA A 13 -6.35 -18.84 -5.87
C ALA A 13 -6.52 -17.98 -4.61
N PRO A 14 -5.44 -17.35 -4.10
CA PRO A 14 -5.55 -16.48 -2.95
C PRO A 14 -6.54 -15.36 -3.25
N THR A 15 -7.44 -15.09 -2.30
CA THR A 15 -8.36 -13.96 -2.41
C THR A 15 -7.55 -12.69 -2.61
N ARG A 16 -7.93 -11.92 -3.63
CA ARG A 16 -7.23 -10.70 -4.01
C ARG A 16 -7.21 -9.77 -2.80
N ARG A 17 -6.03 -9.54 -2.23
CA ARG A 17 -5.87 -8.63 -1.10
C ARG A 17 -5.95 -7.19 -1.59
N GLY A 18 -7.16 -6.73 -1.90
CA GLY A 18 -7.48 -5.34 -2.18
C GLY A 18 -7.08 -4.80 -3.57
N GLY A 19 -7.75 -3.70 -3.94
CA GLY A 19 -7.41 -2.86 -5.10
C GLY A 19 -6.07 -2.17 -4.93
N GLY A 20 -5.46 -1.80 -6.07
CA GLY A 20 -4.25 -0.99 -6.07
C GLY A 20 -4.44 0.26 -5.22
N LEU A 21 -3.36 0.75 -4.61
CA LEU A 21 -3.42 1.89 -3.70
C LEU A 21 -3.90 3.13 -4.46
N THR A 22 -5.14 3.54 -4.22
CA THR A 22 -5.68 4.79 -4.74
C THR A 22 -5.31 5.93 -3.80
N LEU A 23 -4.72 6.98 -4.37
CA LEU A 23 -4.41 8.20 -3.62
C LEU A 23 -5.71 8.94 -3.30
N THR A 24 -5.80 9.49 -2.09
CA THR A 24 -6.88 10.41 -1.73
C THR A 24 -6.71 11.74 -2.48
N PRO A 25 -7.75 12.57 -2.66
CA PRO A 25 -7.62 13.87 -3.32
C PRO A 25 -6.54 14.77 -2.69
N ALA A 26 -6.43 14.76 -1.36
CA ALA A 26 -5.38 15.50 -0.65
C ALA A 26 -3.96 15.00 -0.97
N GLN A 27 -3.80 13.69 -1.15
CA GLN A 27 -2.53 13.09 -1.53
C GLN A 27 -2.15 13.39 -2.99
N VAL A 28 -3.14 13.51 -3.86
CA VAL A 28 -2.94 13.93 -5.26
C VAL A 28 -2.39 15.36 -5.33
N GLU A 29 -2.96 16.29 -4.57
CA GLU A 29 -2.46 17.67 -4.51
C GLU A 29 -1.04 17.75 -3.93
N GLU A 30 -0.73 16.96 -2.89
CA GLU A 30 0.64 16.89 -2.35
C GLU A 30 1.64 16.37 -3.39
N ALA A 31 1.25 15.35 -4.18
CA ALA A 31 2.08 14.82 -5.25
C ALA A 31 2.28 15.84 -6.37
N ARG A 32 1.23 16.59 -6.73
CA ARG A 32 1.30 17.66 -7.73
C ARG A 32 2.25 18.78 -7.30
N ALA A 33 2.09 19.29 -6.07
CA ALA A 33 2.94 20.36 -5.54
C ALA A 33 4.43 19.95 -5.53
N ARG A 34 4.72 18.70 -5.18
CA ARG A 34 6.08 18.16 -5.22
C ARG A 34 6.63 18.05 -6.65
N ALA A 35 5.80 17.62 -7.59
CA ALA A 35 6.18 17.52 -9.00
C ALA A 35 6.52 18.91 -9.55
N GLU A 36 5.69 19.92 -9.28
CA GLU A 36 5.91 21.31 -9.66
C GLU A 36 7.20 21.88 -9.05
N ALA A 37 7.41 21.69 -7.74
CA ALA A 37 8.64 22.12 -7.05
C ALA A 37 9.91 21.47 -7.62
N ALA A 38 9.79 20.26 -8.16
CA ALA A 38 10.89 19.54 -8.79
C ALA A 38 10.97 19.76 -10.32
N GLY A 39 10.10 20.57 -10.92
CA GLY A 39 10.03 20.79 -12.36
C GLY A 39 9.65 19.54 -13.18
N ARG A 40 9.02 18.53 -12.55
CA ARG A 40 8.60 17.29 -13.20
C ARG A 40 7.13 17.39 -13.62
N ARG A 41 6.78 16.88 -14.80
CA ARG A 41 5.38 16.82 -15.26
C ARG A 41 4.56 15.90 -14.35
N TYR A 42 3.34 16.32 -14.03
CA TYR A 42 2.31 15.54 -13.35
C TYR A 42 1.21 15.13 -14.36
N PRO A 43 0.59 13.95 -14.27
CA PRO A 43 0.78 12.87 -13.29
C PRO A 43 2.04 12.04 -13.53
N ASN A 44 2.74 11.67 -12.46
CA ASN A 44 3.94 10.82 -12.54
C ASN A 44 3.97 9.76 -11.42
N LEU A 45 4.76 8.70 -11.62
CA LEU A 45 4.87 7.60 -10.65
C LEU A 45 5.71 7.98 -9.43
N VAL A 46 6.77 8.77 -9.60
CA VAL A 46 7.74 9.06 -8.54
C VAL A 46 7.10 9.80 -7.37
N ASP A 47 6.37 10.87 -7.65
CA ASP A 47 5.73 11.69 -6.63
C ASP A 47 4.49 10.98 -6.06
N ASN A 48 3.75 10.23 -6.88
CA ASN A 48 2.68 9.35 -6.41
C ASN A 48 3.19 8.28 -5.43
N MET A 49 4.32 7.63 -5.74
CA MET A 49 4.96 6.63 -4.86
C MET A 49 5.51 7.26 -3.59
N TYR A 50 6.07 8.46 -3.67
CA TYR A 50 6.53 9.19 -2.50
C TYR A 50 5.38 9.47 -1.51
N VAL A 51 4.26 10.01 -2.00
CA VAL A 51 3.10 10.29 -1.17
C VAL A 51 2.47 9.00 -0.63
N ALA A 52 2.36 7.96 -1.45
CA ALA A 52 1.90 6.64 -1.02
C ALA A 52 2.77 6.06 0.11
N ALA A 53 4.10 6.13 -0.02
CA ALA A 53 5.03 5.68 1.00
C ALA A 53 4.90 6.51 2.29
N LYS A 54 4.74 7.83 2.17
CA LYS A 54 4.51 8.73 3.31
C LYS A 54 3.22 8.37 4.06
N ALA A 55 2.14 8.11 3.33
CA ALA A 55 0.87 7.68 3.91
C ALA A 55 0.98 6.34 4.64
N ARG A 56 1.65 5.35 4.03
CA ARG A 56 1.90 4.04 4.66
C ARG A 56 2.69 4.17 5.95
N ARG A 57 3.78 4.93 5.96
CA ARG A 57 4.58 5.19 7.18
C ARG A 57 3.75 5.86 8.27
N LYS A 58 2.88 6.82 7.92
CA LYS A 58 1.99 7.47 8.88
C LYS A 58 0.99 6.50 9.50
N ASN A 59 0.46 5.57 8.71
CA ASN A 59 -0.44 4.52 9.19
C ASN A 59 0.29 3.52 10.11
N GLU A 60 1.54 3.18 9.78
CA GLU A 60 2.39 2.29 10.57
C GLU A 60 2.81 2.93 11.90
N ALA A 61 3.18 4.21 11.89
CA ALA A 61 3.47 4.98 13.10
C ALA A 61 2.22 5.23 13.99
N LYS A 62 1.01 5.07 13.46
CA LYS A 62 -0.24 5.10 14.23
C LYS A 62 -0.59 3.71 14.82
N LYS A 63 0.09 2.65 14.39
CA LYS A 63 -0.12 1.26 14.84
C LYS A 63 0.70 0.79 16.07
N PRO A 64 1.63 1.53 16.70
CA PRO A 64 2.38 0.97 17.82
C PRO A 64 1.59 1.16 19.12
N ALA A 65 0.85 0.13 19.55
CA ALA A 65 0.47 -0.12 20.97
C ALA A 65 -0.48 -1.33 21.18
N THR A 66 -0.94 -2.06 20.17
CA THR A 66 -2.04 -3.05 20.36
C THR A 66 -1.73 -4.49 19.97
N ASP A 67 -0.48 -4.85 19.68
CA ASP A 67 -0.10 -6.22 19.27
C ASP A 67 0.81 -6.93 20.29
N GLU A 68 0.72 -6.53 21.57
CA GLU A 68 1.30 -7.26 22.71
C GLU A 68 0.24 -7.47 23.80
N THR A 69 -0.73 -8.36 23.55
CA THR A 69 -1.40 -9.16 24.59
C THR A 69 -2.23 -10.28 23.93
N GLU A 70 -1.93 -11.51 24.37
CA GLU A 70 -2.64 -12.80 24.22
C GLU A 70 -2.59 -13.58 22.89
#